data_AF-A0A7C4SU74-F1
#
_entry.id   AF-A0A7C4SU74-F1
#
_cell.length_a   1.000
_cell.length_b   1.000
_cell.length_c   1.000
_cell.angle_alpha   90.00
_cell.angle_beta   90.00
_cell.angle_gamma   90.00
#
_symmetry.space_group_name_H-M   'P 1'
#
loop_
_entity.id
_entity.type
_entity.pdbx_description
1 polymer ?
#
loop_
_entity_poly.entity_id
_entity_poly.type
_entity_poly.pdbx_seq_one_letter_code
_entity_poly.pdbx_strand_id
1 'polypeptide(L)'
;MRELRVFQIGLGAVGLEIVKPASKKSGLKIVDCVKEGANVISTCEELSYPFYKHPELAKNLDHLAKNNRVRILGTGINPVFLMDTIVTLLTTVCQEVKSILVERVIDASQRRQAFQRKIGVAHTEEEFKSKIVGKEISGHLVLKTMSDLQPLSYK
;
A
#
# COMPACT_ATOMS: atom_id res chain seq x y z
N MET A 1 18.45 13.29 -25.29
CA MET A 1 17.37 13.09 -24.30
C MET A 1 17.42 11.62 -23.87
N ARG A 2 17.46 11.29 -22.57
CA ARG A 2 17.35 9.89 -22.13
C ARG A 2 15.88 9.48 -22.23
N GLU A 3 15.59 8.37 -22.88
CA GLU A 3 14.24 7.79 -22.98
C GLU A 3 13.74 7.42 -21.57
N LEU A 4 12.69 8.07 -21.08
CA LEU A 4 12.11 7.77 -19.78
C LEU A 4 11.09 6.64 -19.92
N ARG A 5 11.47 5.43 -19.51
CA ARG A 5 10.57 4.27 -19.48
C ARG A 5 9.86 4.22 -18.13
N VAL A 6 8.53 4.34 -18.15
CA VAL A 6 7.67 4.31 -16.94
C VAL A 6 6.65 3.19 -17.10
N PHE A 7 6.60 2.29 -16.13
CA PHE A 7 5.58 1.24 -16.05
C PHE A 7 4.63 1.53 -14.89
N GLN A 8 3.33 1.56 -15.20
CA GLN A 8 2.26 1.67 -14.22
C GLN A 8 1.61 0.30 -13.99
N ILE A 9 1.61 -0.17 -12.76
CA ILE A 9 0.98 -1.45 -12.39
C ILE A 9 -0.12 -1.19 -11.35
N GLY A 10 -1.35 -1.62 -11.64
CA GLY A 10 -2.54 -1.39 -10.83
C GLY A 10 -3.18 -2.65 -10.24
N LEU A 11 -3.42 -2.61 -8.93
CA LEU A 11 -4.34 -3.38 -8.07
C LEU A 11 -4.25 -4.92 -7.93
N GLY A 12 -3.92 -5.33 -6.70
CA GLY A 12 -4.52 -6.48 -6.00
C GLY A 12 -3.84 -7.84 -6.25
N ALA A 13 -3.33 -8.46 -5.17
CA ALA A 13 -2.60 -9.73 -5.16
C ALA A 13 -1.30 -9.80 -5.99
N VAL A 14 -1.02 -8.83 -6.88
CA VAL A 14 0.25 -8.70 -7.61
C VAL A 14 1.36 -8.10 -6.72
N GLY A 15 0.99 -7.51 -5.57
CA GLY A 15 1.91 -7.12 -4.50
C GLY A 15 2.57 -8.27 -3.74
N LEU A 16 2.14 -9.52 -3.96
CA LEU A 16 2.73 -10.70 -3.31
C LEU A 16 4.03 -11.20 -3.98
N GLU A 17 4.45 -10.57 -5.07
CA GLU A 17 5.69 -10.93 -5.77
C GLU A 17 6.87 -10.03 -5.40
N ILE A 18 6.76 -9.35 -4.26
CA ILE A 18 7.94 -8.81 -3.60
C ILE A 18 8.68 -10.01 -2.97
N VAL A 19 9.53 -10.64 -3.79
CA VAL A 19 10.52 -11.69 -3.49
C VAL A 19 9.97 -12.96 -2.82
N LYS A 20 9.45 -13.90 -3.63
CA LYS A 20 9.62 -15.34 -3.38
C LYS A 20 10.34 -15.99 -4.56
N PRO A 21 11.48 -16.66 -4.36
CA PRO A 21 11.89 -17.67 -5.32
C PRO A 21 10.83 -18.78 -5.25
N ALA A 22 10.27 -19.16 -6.40
CA ALA A 22 9.16 -20.10 -6.59
C ALA A 22 7.74 -19.56 -6.26
N SER A 23 7.11 -18.92 -7.24
CA SER A 23 5.64 -18.96 -7.40
C SER A 23 5.31 -19.01 -8.89
N LYS A 24 4.58 -20.06 -9.28
CA LYS A 24 4.19 -20.40 -10.66
C LYS A 24 3.04 -19.52 -11.16
N LYS A 25 3.24 -18.20 -11.33
CA LYS A 25 2.28 -17.35 -12.06
C LYS A 25 3.02 -16.38 -12.98
N SER A 26 2.67 -16.42 -14.26
CA SER A 26 3.22 -15.52 -15.29
C SER A 26 2.64 -14.11 -15.09
N GLY A 27 3.43 -13.21 -14.51
CA GLY A 27 3.10 -11.80 -14.35
C GLY A 27 4.37 -10.96 -14.33
N LEU A 28 4.24 -9.67 -14.65
CA LEU A 28 5.34 -8.70 -14.66
C LEU A 28 5.75 -8.37 -13.21
N LYS A 29 7.01 -8.59 -12.85
CA LYS A 29 7.55 -8.28 -11.51
C LYS A 29 8.27 -6.93 -11.52
N ILE A 30 8.23 -6.22 -10.40
CA ILE A 30 8.98 -4.96 -10.20
C ILE A 30 10.48 -5.19 -10.47
N VAL A 31 11.02 -6.33 -10.04
CA VAL A 31 12.42 -6.73 -10.27
C VAL A 31 12.76 -6.81 -11.76
N ASP A 32 11.85 -7.31 -12.59
CA ASP A 32 12.07 -7.44 -14.03
C ASP A 32 12.12 -6.05 -14.68
N CYS A 33 11.17 -5.16 -14.34
CA CYS A 33 11.18 -3.76 -14.80
C CYS A 33 12.49 -3.04 -14.43
N VAL A 34 12.97 -3.26 -13.21
CA VAL A 34 14.20 -2.64 -12.72
C VAL A 34 15.43 -3.16 -13.47
N LYS A 35 15.50 -4.47 -13.75
CA LYS A 35 16.58 -5.08 -14.53
C LYS A 35 16.61 -4.58 -15.97
N GLU A 36 15.45 -4.26 -16.54
CA GLU A 36 15.31 -3.64 -17.86
C GLU A 36 15.58 -2.12 -17.85
N GLY A 37 16.01 -1.54 -16.73
CA GLY A 37 16.33 -0.12 -16.60
C GLY A 37 15.11 0.80 -16.61
N ALA A 38 13.92 0.28 -16.29
CA ALA A 38 12.70 1.07 -16.25
C ALA A 38 12.33 1.56 -14.84
N ASN A 39 11.77 2.77 -14.77
CA ASN A 39 11.17 3.28 -13.55
C ASN A 39 9.78 2.68 -13.33
N VAL A 40 9.40 2.48 -12.07
CA VAL A 40 8.16 1.80 -11.68
C VAL A 40 7.30 2.71 -10.82
N ILE A 41 6.03 2.88 -11.20
CA ILE A 41 5.00 3.49 -10.36
C ILE A 41 3.90 2.45 -10.13
N SER A 42 3.49 2.23 -8.89
CA SER A 42 2.50 1.19 -8.55
C SER A 42 1.43 1.70 -7.60
N THR A 43 0.19 1.26 -7.81
CA THR A 43 -0.91 1.49 -6.85
C THR A 43 -1.07 0.36 -5.83
N CYS A 44 -0.07 -0.49 -5.68
CA CYS A 44 -0.05 -1.55 -4.69
C CYS A 44 0.07 -0.94 -3.28
N GLU A 45 -0.91 -1.20 -2.42
CA GLU A 45 -1.00 -0.60 -1.09
C GLU A 45 0.25 -0.90 -0.25
N GLU A 46 0.81 -2.11 -0.36
CA GLU A 46 2.01 -2.55 0.36
C GLU A 46 3.30 -1.85 -0.10
N LEU A 47 3.33 -1.27 -1.31
CA LEU A 47 4.49 -0.53 -1.83
C LEU A 47 4.48 0.96 -1.42
N SER A 48 3.41 1.44 -0.79
CA SER A 48 3.34 2.83 -0.30
C SER A 48 4.44 3.16 0.70
N TYR A 49 4.66 2.25 1.66
CA TYR A 49 5.77 2.33 2.62
C TYR A 49 6.23 0.92 3.04
N PRO A 50 6.94 0.19 2.17
CA PRO A 50 7.26 -1.22 2.38
C PRO A 50 8.26 -1.43 3.52
N PHE A 51 9.02 -0.39 3.89
CA PHE A 51 10.00 -0.43 4.97
C PHE A 51 9.39 -0.77 6.33
N TYR A 52 8.09 -0.51 6.54
CA TYR A 52 7.42 -0.84 7.80
C TYR A 52 7.06 -2.33 7.90
N LYS A 53 6.34 -2.88 6.92
CA LYS A 53 5.89 -4.29 6.96
C LYS A 53 6.98 -5.28 6.51
N HIS A 54 7.85 -4.87 5.59
CA HIS A 54 8.85 -5.73 4.95
C HIS A 54 10.21 -5.00 4.79
N PRO A 55 10.90 -4.66 5.90
CA PRO A 55 12.11 -3.83 5.87
C PRO A 55 13.25 -4.40 5.01
N GLU A 56 13.59 -5.69 5.19
CA GLU A 56 14.68 -6.33 4.44
C GLU A 56 14.39 -6.39 2.93
N LEU A 57 13.12 -6.60 2.61
CA LEU A 57 12.63 -6.66 1.26
C LEU A 57 12.68 -5.28 0.56
N ALA A 58 12.27 -4.24 1.28
CA ALA A 58 12.34 -2.86 0.82
C ALA A 58 13.80 -2.42 0.59
N LYS A 59 14.72 -2.78 1.50
CA LYS A 59 16.17 -2.55 1.33
C LYS A 59 16.70 -3.23 0.07
N ASN A 60 16.36 -4.50 -0.15
CA ASN A 60 16.81 -5.24 -1.33
C ASN A 60 16.30 -4.60 -2.64
N LEU A 61 15.05 -4.15 -2.67
CA LEU A 61 14.49 -3.42 -3.82
C LEU A 61 15.18 -2.06 -4.04
N ASP A 62 15.43 -1.31 -2.96
CA ASP A 62 16.13 -0.02 -3.03
C ASP A 62 17.57 -0.18 -3.57
N HIS A 63 18.31 -1.16 -3.06
CA HIS A 63 19.65 -1.50 -3.58
C HIS A 63 19.61 -1.87 -5.06
N LEU A 64 18.65 -2.71 -5.48
CA LEU A 64 18.50 -3.09 -6.87
C LEU A 64 18.17 -1.88 -7.76
N ALA A 65 17.26 -1.00 -7.34
CA ALA A 65 16.89 0.19 -8.07
C ALA A 65 18.07 1.17 -8.22
N LYS A 66 18.83 1.39 -7.15
CA LYS A 66 20.05 2.22 -7.15
C LYS A 66 21.12 1.67 -8.10
N ASN A 67 21.38 0.36 -8.05
CA ASN A 67 22.37 -0.30 -8.91
C ASN A 67 22.01 -0.18 -10.40
N ASN A 68 20.72 -0.23 -10.74
CA ASN A 68 20.22 -0.08 -12.10
C ASN A 68 19.90 1.38 -12.48
N ARG A 69 20.13 2.35 -11.58
CA ARG A 69 19.86 3.79 -11.78
C ARG A 69 18.40 4.10 -12.13
N VAL A 70 17.46 3.39 -11.53
CA VAL A 70 16.01 3.59 -11.69
C VAL A 70 15.33 3.97 -10.38
N ARG A 71 14.05 4.35 -10.45
CA ARG A 71 13.20 4.71 -9.31
C ARG A 71 11.97 3.83 -9.24
N ILE A 72 11.56 3.54 -8.01
CA ILE A 72 10.32 2.82 -7.69
C ILE A 72 9.49 3.71 -6.77
N LEU A 73 8.20 3.87 -7.06
CA LEU A 73 7.26 4.65 -6.26
C LEU A 73 5.94 3.88 -6.08
N GLY A 74 5.57 3.58 -4.84
CA GLY A 74 4.18 3.24 -4.49
C GLY A 74 3.38 4.51 -4.28
N THR A 75 2.25 4.67 -4.94
CA THR A 75 1.36 5.84 -4.79
C THR A 75 -0.11 5.46 -4.94
N GLY A 76 -1.03 6.31 -4.52
CA GLY A 76 -2.44 6.04 -4.62
C GLY A 76 -3.27 7.03 -3.83
N ILE A 77 -4.60 6.88 -3.90
CA ILE A 77 -5.53 7.72 -3.16
C ILE A 77 -5.42 7.46 -1.65
N ASN A 78 -5.33 6.19 -1.25
CA ASN A 78 -5.11 5.76 0.13
C ASN A 78 -4.66 4.29 0.08
N PRO A 79 -3.44 3.97 0.50
CA PRO A 79 -2.45 4.83 1.15
C PRO A 79 -1.87 5.91 0.22
N VAL A 80 -1.08 6.82 0.79
CA VAL A 80 -0.22 7.85 0.17
C VAL A 80 -0.83 9.24 0.04
N PHE A 81 -2.02 9.41 -0.53
CA PHE A 81 -2.53 10.77 -0.78
C PHE A 81 -3.42 11.32 0.34
N LEU A 82 -4.65 10.81 0.47
CA LEU A 82 -5.70 11.41 1.31
C LEU A 82 -5.34 11.42 2.80
N MET A 83 -4.77 10.32 3.30
CA MET A 83 -4.53 10.13 4.73
C MET A 83 -3.07 10.30 5.13
N ASP A 84 -2.16 10.56 4.17
CA ASP A 84 -0.72 10.66 4.42
C ASP A 84 -0.16 11.99 3.89
N THR A 85 -0.10 12.18 2.56
CA THR A 85 0.52 13.38 1.96
C THR A 85 -0.24 14.66 2.29
N ILE A 86 -1.58 14.65 2.17
CA ILE A 86 -2.38 15.83 2.52
C ILE A 86 -2.21 16.16 4.01
N VAL A 87 -2.30 15.14 4.86
CA VAL A 87 -2.19 15.30 6.31
C VAL A 87 -0.81 15.85 6.67
N THR A 88 0.26 15.29 6.11
CA THR A 88 1.64 15.77 6.30
C THR A 88 1.84 17.18 5.78
N LEU A 89 1.23 17.52 4.63
CA LEU A 89 1.31 18.89 4.11
C LEU A 89 0.64 19.89 5.06
N LEU A 90 -0.52 19.54 5.62
CA LEU A 90 -1.24 20.40 6.56
C LEU A 90 -0.47 20.63 7.87
N THR A 91 0.39 19.68 8.29
CA THR A 91 1.22 19.88 9.48
C THR A 91 2.41 20.82 9.25
N THR A 92 2.78 21.12 8.01
CA THR A 92 3.98 21.94 7.72
C THR A 92 3.92 23.37 8.27
N VAL A 93 2.71 23.88 8.54
CA VAL A 93 2.50 25.22 9.12
C VAL A 93 2.33 25.20 10.64
N CYS A 94 2.33 24.01 11.25
CA CYS A 94 2.22 23.85 12.70
C CYS A 94 3.60 23.97 13.34
N GLN A 95 3.74 24.79 14.39
CA GLN A 95 4.96 24.81 15.21
C GLN A 95 5.13 23.51 16.01
N GLU A 96 4.02 22.94 16.46
CA GLU A 96 3.96 21.67 17.21
C GLU A 96 2.67 20.93 16.81
N VAL A 97 2.77 19.61 16.61
CA VAL A 97 1.62 18.74 16.31
C VAL A 97 1.38 17.82 17.50
N LYS A 98 0.29 18.05 18.24
CA LYS A 98 -0.07 17.27 19.43
C LYS A 98 -0.84 15.99 19.11
N SER A 99 -1.71 16.05 18.10
CA SER A 99 -2.50 14.91 17.65
C SER A 99 -2.94 15.10 16.20
N ILE A 100 -3.22 13.98 15.53
CA ILE A 100 -3.76 13.92 14.17
C ILE A 100 -4.97 12.99 14.22
N LEU A 101 -6.12 13.49 13.78
CA LEU A 101 -7.33 12.68 13.58
C LEU A 101 -7.73 12.78 12.11
N VAL A 102 -7.92 11.63 11.47
CA VAL A 102 -8.33 11.55 10.07
C VAL A 102 -9.49 10.57 9.96
N GLU A 103 -10.63 11.06 9.50
CA GLU A 103 -11.80 10.23 9.21
C GLU A 103 -12.04 10.17 7.71
N ARG A 104 -12.18 8.95 7.19
CA ARG A 104 -12.53 8.72 5.79
C ARG A 104 -13.81 7.93 5.71
N VAL A 105 -14.85 8.59 5.22
CA VAL A 105 -16.16 7.97 4.95
C VAL A 105 -16.31 7.71 3.46
N ILE A 106 -16.74 6.50 3.10
CA ILE A 106 -16.99 6.10 1.72
C ILE A 106 -18.38 5.50 1.64
N ASP A 107 -19.20 5.99 0.72
CA ASP A 107 -20.45 5.31 0.36
C ASP A 107 -20.12 4.00 -0.40
N ALA A 108 -20.39 2.87 0.26
CA ALA A 108 -20.17 1.55 -0.31
C ALA A 108 -21.29 1.12 -1.27
N SER A 109 -22.47 1.74 -1.22
CA SER A 109 -23.63 1.35 -2.05
C SER A 109 -23.33 1.50 -3.54
N GLN A 110 -22.53 2.50 -3.90
CA GLN A 110 -22.10 2.79 -5.27
C GLN A 110 -20.91 1.95 -5.75
N ARG A 111 -20.36 1.08 -4.89
CA ARG A 111 -19.18 0.27 -5.23
C ARG A 111 -19.60 -1.08 -5.80
N ARG A 112 -18.73 -1.68 -6.62
CA ARG A 112 -18.94 -3.03 -7.18
C ARG A 112 -19.21 -4.04 -6.06
N GLN A 113 -20.07 -5.02 -6.32
CA GLN A 113 -20.46 -6.03 -5.34
C GLN A 113 -19.28 -6.77 -4.69
N ALA A 114 -18.20 -7.01 -5.44
CA ALA A 114 -17.00 -7.63 -4.90
C ALA A 114 -16.37 -6.80 -3.77
N PHE A 115 -16.41 -5.46 -3.86
CA PHE A 115 -15.97 -4.58 -2.78
C PHE A 115 -16.94 -4.61 -1.60
N GLN A 116 -18.25 -4.54 -1.88
CA GLN A 116 -19.28 -4.61 -0.83
C GLN A 116 -19.16 -5.89 0.01
N ARG A 117 -18.99 -7.05 -0.65
CA ARG A 117 -18.73 -8.33 0.03
C ARG A 117 -17.43 -8.32 0.84
N LYS A 118 -16.35 -7.75 0.29
CA LYS A 118 -15.04 -7.63 0.97
C LYS A 118 -15.12 -6.88 2.30
N ILE A 119 -16.01 -5.89 2.40
CA ILE A 119 -16.22 -5.10 3.62
C ILE A 119 -17.39 -5.63 4.47
N GLY A 120 -17.99 -6.76 4.10
CA GLY A 120 -19.02 -7.43 4.88
C GLY A 120 -20.45 -6.92 4.71
N VAL A 121 -20.75 -6.14 3.66
CA VAL A 121 -22.15 -5.77 3.34
C VAL A 121 -22.98 -7.04 3.10
N ALA A 122 -24.24 -7.01 3.55
CA ALA A 122 -25.24 -8.07 3.38
C ALA A 122 -24.89 -9.42 4.06
N HIS A 123 -24.20 -9.36 5.21
CA HIS A 123 -24.00 -10.52 6.10
C HIS A 123 -24.76 -10.31 7.40
N THR A 124 -25.20 -11.39 8.05
CA THR A 124 -25.66 -11.30 9.44
C THR A 124 -24.49 -10.97 10.36
N GLU A 125 -24.78 -10.53 11.58
CA GLU A 125 -23.73 -10.23 12.57
C GLU A 125 -22.83 -11.45 12.86
N GLU A 126 -23.42 -12.64 12.95
CA GLU A 126 -22.70 -13.89 13.19
C GLU A 126 -21.81 -14.27 12.01
N GLU A 127 -22.32 -14.18 10.79
CA GLU A 127 -21.56 -14.42 9.56
C GLU A 127 -20.41 -13.43 9.41
N PHE A 128 -20.67 -12.15 9.70
CA PHE A 128 -19.65 -11.10 9.66
C PHE A 128 -18.51 -11.42 10.63
N LYS A 129 -18.84 -11.74 11.90
CA LYS A 129 -17.84 -12.09 12.93
C LYS A 129 -17.03 -13.32 12.52
N SER A 130 -17.69 -14.38 12.04
CA SER A 130 -17.03 -15.59 11.56
C SER A 130 -16.08 -15.30 10.40
N LYS A 131 -16.52 -14.52 9.41
CA LYS A 131 -15.73 -14.17 8.22
C LYS A 131 -14.58 -13.18 8.49
N ILE A 132 -14.68 -12.34 9.51
CA ILE A 132 -13.56 -11.53 10.01
C ILE A 132 -12.48 -12.45 10.60
N VAL A 133 -12.86 -13.41 11.45
CA VAL A 133 -11.92 -14.38 12.05
C VAL A 133 -11.28 -15.25 10.96
N GLY A 134 -12.08 -15.69 9.98
CA GLY A 134 -11.63 -16.45 8.80
C GLY A 134 -10.80 -15.63 7.79
N LYS A 135 -10.65 -14.31 7.99
CA LYS A 135 -9.97 -13.37 7.07
C LYS A 135 -10.59 -13.27 5.67
N GLU A 136 -11.82 -13.71 5.49
CA GLU A 136 -12.61 -13.53 4.27
C GLU A 136 -13.06 -12.08 4.12
N ILE A 137 -13.46 -11.46 5.25
CA ILE A 137 -13.65 -10.02 5.35
C ILE A 137 -12.35 -9.44 5.90
N SER A 138 -11.72 -8.57 5.10
CA SER A 138 -10.43 -7.96 5.43
C SER A 138 -10.55 -6.51 5.87
N GLY A 139 -11.72 -5.89 5.71
CA GLY A 139 -11.90 -4.45 5.95
C GLY A 139 -10.99 -3.60 5.06
N HIS A 140 -10.48 -2.49 5.60
CA HIS A 140 -9.44 -1.70 4.94
C HIS A 140 -8.05 -2.24 5.31
N LEU A 141 -7.27 -2.65 4.30
CA LEU A 141 -5.99 -3.36 4.48
C LEU A 141 -4.90 -2.55 5.21
N VAL A 142 -5.09 -1.23 5.31
CA VAL A 142 -4.02 -0.26 5.58
C VAL A 142 -4.14 0.43 6.95
N LEU A 143 -5.30 0.42 7.62
CA LEU A 143 -5.43 1.08 8.93
C LEU A 143 -4.49 0.49 9.99
N LYS A 144 -4.13 -0.80 9.88
CA LYS A 144 -3.13 -1.43 10.77
C LYS A 144 -1.76 -0.73 10.75
N THR A 145 -1.33 -0.22 9.60
CA THR A 145 -0.01 0.39 9.43
C THR A 145 0.16 1.70 10.21
N MET A 146 -0.93 2.42 10.48
CA MET A 146 -0.94 3.67 11.24
C MET A 146 -1.34 3.45 12.71
N SER A 147 -2.26 2.51 13.00
CA SER A 147 -2.67 2.19 14.38
C SER A 147 -1.61 1.42 15.18
N ASP A 148 -0.72 0.71 14.50
CA ASP A 148 0.35 -0.09 15.12
C ASP A 148 1.65 0.74 15.30
N LEU A 149 1.66 2.03 14.93
CA LEU A 149 2.70 2.96 15.34
C LEU A 149 2.48 3.29 16.82
N GLN A 150 3.19 2.58 17.70
CA GLN A 150 3.33 3.04 19.08
C GLN A 150 3.85 4.48 19.05
N PRO A 151 3.31 5.38 19.90
CA PRO A 151 3.87 6.73 20.00
C PRO A 151 5.36 6.60 20.26
N LEU A 152 6.17 7.18 19.36
CA LEU A 152 7.60 7.36 19.60
C LEU A 152 7.70 8.12 20.92
N SER A 153 8.20 7.46 21.96
CA SER A 153 8.51 8.13 23.21
C SER A 153 9.68 9.08 22.94
N TYR A 154 9.35 10.34 22.70
CA TYR A 154 10.35 11.40 22.79
C TYR A 154 10.69 11.53 24.28
N LYS A 155 11.91 11.11 24.64
CA LYS A 155 12.59 11.57 25.85
C LYS A 155 13.10 12.99 25.63
#